data_AF-A0A1J3FYB1-F1
#
_entry.id   AF-A0A1J3FYB1-F1
#
_cell.length_a   1.000
_cell.length_b   1.000
_cell.length_c   1.000
_cell.angle_alpha   90.00
_cell.angle_beta   90.00
_cell.angle_gamma   90.00
#
_symmetry.space_group_name_H-M   'P 1'
#
loop_
_entity.id
_entity.type
_entity.pdbx_description
1 polymer ?
#
loop_
_entity_poly.entity_id
_entity_poly.type
_entity_poly.pdbx_seq_one_letter_code
_entity_poly.pdbx_strand_id
1 'polypeptide(L)'
;RIRNLMKQKGLVRASGCSYIEHGNKVHKFVVGDWSHPESEKIQKKLKEIRKKMKSELGFKSRTEFVLHDVDEDVKEEMINQHSEKIAMAFGLLVISPMEPIIIRKNLRICG
;
A
#
# COMPACT_ATOMS: atom_id res chain seq x y z
N ARG A 1 -1.19 19.17 17.18
CA ARG A 1 -0.29 19.67 18.26
C ARG A 1 0.98 18.82 18.44
N ILE A 2 0.90 17.53 18.76
CA ILE A 2 2.11 16.69 19.00
C ILE A 2 2.96 16.46 17.74
N ARG A 3 2.35 16.17 16.58
CA ARG A 3 3.08 15.95 15.30
C ARG A 3 3.96 17.13 14.88
N ASN A 4 3.49 18.36 15.05
CA ASN A 4 4.27 19.56 14.72
C ASN A 4 5.44 19.74 15.69
N LEU A 5 5.24 19.44 16.98
CA LEU A 5 6.31 19.46 17.97
C LEU A 5 7.39 18.40 17.67
N MET A 6 6.99 17.21 17.21
CA MET A 6 7.93 16.16 16.77
C MET A 6 8.72 16.61 15.55
N LYS A 7 8.08 17.19 14.53
CA LYS A 7 8.77 17.77 13.37
C LYS A 7 9.76 18.87 13.77
N GLN A 8 9.36 19.79 14.65
CA GLN A 8 10.23 20.85 15.16
C GLN A 8 11.43 20.31 15.94
N LYS A 9 11.27 19.17 16.61
CA LYS A 9 12.36 18.46 17.33
C LYS A 9 13.16 17.50 16.44
N GLY A 10 12.94 17.49 15.13
CA GLY A 10 13.62 16.57 14.19
C GLY A 10 13.22 15.10 14.32
N LEU A 11 12.18 14.78 15.10
CA LEU A 11 11.62 13.44 15.24
C LEU A 11 10.76 13.11 14.02
N VAL A 12 11.41 12.56 12.99
CA VAL A 12 10.73 12.04 11.79
C VAL A 12 10.23 10.63 12.09
N ARG A 13 8.90 10.44 12.11
CA ARG A 13 8.35 9.08 12.03
C ARG A 13 8.73 8.50 10.67
N ALA A 14 9.33 7.31 10.67
CA ALA A 14 9.49 6.56 9.42
C ALA A 14 8.14 6.41 8.73
N SER A 15 8.05 6.78 7.45
CA SER A 15 6.86 6.53 6.65
C SER A 15 6.49 5.05 6.70
N GLY A 16 5.19 4.75 6.70
CA GLY A 16 4.73 3.37 6.55
C GLY A 16 5.25 2.79 5.24
N CYS A 17 5.87 1.63 5.32
CA CYS A 17 6.41 0.95 4.16
C CYS A 17 6.30 -0.55 4.28
N SER A 18 6.20 -1.19 3.13
CA SER A 18 6.13 -2.64 2.98
C SER A 18 7.27 -3.14 2.12
N TYR A 19 7.68 -4.39 2.35
CA TYR A 19 8.82 -5.03 1.71
C TYR A 19 8.42 -6.39 1.16
N ILE A 20 8.91 -6.70 -0.05
CA ILE A 20 8.92 -8.05 -0.63
C ILE A 20 10.35 -8.38 -1.04
N GLU A 21 10.74 -9.63 -0.82
CA GLU A 21 12.00 -10.17 -1.28
C GLU A 21 11.74 -11.06 -2.51
N HIS A 22 12.39 -10.76 -3.62
CA HIS A 22 12.27 -11.52 -4.87
C HIS A 22 13.53 -11.31 -5.71
N GLY A 23 13.99 -12.36 -6.39
CA GLY A 23 15.18 -12.27 -7.27
C GLY A 23 16.44 -11.78 -6.55
N ASN A 24 16.64 -12.22 -5.29
CA ASN A 24 17.76 -11.78 -4.43
C ASN A 24 17.80 -10.25 -4.18
N LYS A 25 16.66 -9.57 -4.28
CA LYS A 25 16.52 -8.15 -4.03
C LYS A 25 15.36 -7.87 -3.07
N VAL A 26 15.56 -6.89 -2.19
CA VAL A 26 14.49 -6.34 -1.36
C VAL A 26 13.84 -5.17 -2.08
N HIS A 27 12.55 -5.30 -2.34
CA HIS A 27 11.71 -4.27 -2.96
C HIS A 27 10.93 -3.55 -1.86
N LYS A 28 11.15 -2.24 -1.72
CA LYS A 28 10.47 -1.38 -0.75
C LYS A 28 9.36 -0.58 -1.42
N PHE A 29 8.21 -0.52 -0.78
CA PHE A 29 7.04 0.23 -1.25
C PHE A 29 6.60 1.23 -0.18
N VAL A 30 6.41 2.48 -0.60
CA VAL A 30 5.91 3.58 0.23
C VAL A 30 4.72 4.20 -0.50
N VAL A 31 3.70 4.61 0.24
CA VAL A 31 2.54 5.31 -0.36
C VAL A 31 3.00 6.58 -1.07
N GLY A 32 2.61 6.76 -2.33
CA GLY A 32 2.99 7.90 -3.16
C GLY A 32 4.38 7.82 -3.79
N ASP A 33 5.18 6.79 -3.47
CA ASP A 33 6.46 6.55 -4.13
C ASP A 33 6.27 5.59 -5.31
N TRP A 34 6.54 6.11 -6.52
CA TRP A 34 6.43 5.36 -7.77
C TRP A 34 7.77 5.26 -8.51
N SER A 35 8.90 5.44 -7.82
CA SER A 35 10.24 5.35 -8.42
C SER A 35 10.66 3.92 -8.80
N HIS A 36 9.87 2.92 -8.41
CA HIS A 36 10.14 1.52 -8.74
C HIS A 36 10.10 1.30 -10.27
N PRO A 37 11.05 0.57 -10.87
CA PRO A 37 11.08 0.37 -12.34
C PRO A 37 9.80 -0.25 -12.92
N GLU A 38 9.16 -1.13 -12.15
CA GLU A 38 7.90 -1.80 -12.53
C GLU A 38 6.63 -1.04 -12.08
N SER A 39 6.73 0.23 -11.67
CA SER A 39 5.63 0.98 -11.06
C SER A 39 4.35 1.01 -11.91
N GLU A 40 4.48 1.15 -13.23
CA GLU A 40 3.34 1.12 -14.15
C GLU A 40 2.60 -0.22 -14.11
N LYS A 41 3.33 -1.34 -14.16
CA LYS A 41 2.74 -2.68 -14.09
C LYS A 41 2.07 -2.92 -12.75
N ILE A 42 2.70 -2.47 -11.66
CA ILE A 42 2.15 -2.56 -10.31
C ILE A 42 0.84 -1.78 -10.21
N GLN A 43 0.80 -0.53 -10.70
CA GLN A 43 -0.43 0.28 -10.70
C GLN A 43 -1.54 -0.37 -11.52
N LYS A 44 -1.20 -0.91 -12.70
CA LYS A 44 -2.16 -1.63 -13.55
C LYS A 44 -2.71 -2.87 -12.83
N LYS A 45 -1.86 -3.66 -12.20
CA LYS A 45 -2.27 -4.86 -11.46
C LYS A 45 -3.14 -4.50 -10.26
N LEU A 46 -2.79 -3.45 -9.54
CA LEU A 46 -3.57 -2.95 -8.41
C LEU A 46 -4.97 -2.50 -8.85
N LYS A 47 -5.08 -1.79 -9.98
CA LYS A 47 -6.38 -1.43 -10.57
C LYS A 47 -7.21 -2.65 -10.99
N GLU A 48 -6.57 -3.66 -11.61
CA GLU A 48 -7.22 -4.92 -11.99
C GLU A 48 -7.82 -5.63 -10.77
N ILE A 49 -7.03 -5.81 -9.70
CA ILE A 49 -7.47 -6.47 -8.47
C ILE A 49 -8.64 -5.71 -7.84
N ARG A 50 -8.52 -4.38 -7.71
CA ARG A 50 -9.60 -3.54 -7.16
C ARG A 50 -10.89 -3.67 -7.97
N LYS A 51 -10.78 -3.63 -9.30
CA LYS A 51 -11.94 -3.78 -10.19
C LYS A 51 -12.62 -5.13 -9.96
N LYS A 52 -11.86 -6.23 -9.99
CA LYS A 52 -12.38 -7.58 -9.73
C LYS A 52 -13.06 -7.70 -8.37
N MET A 53 -12.39 -7.23 -7.31
CA MET A 53 -12.96 -7.25 -5.95
C MET A 53 -14.28 -6.48 -5.85
N LYS A 54 -14.38 -5.32 -6.50
CA LYS A 54 -15.62 -4.53 -6.51
C LYS A 54 -16.71 -5.17 -7.37
N SER A 55 -16.41 -5.53 -8.62
CA SER A 55 -17.42 -5.96 -9.60
C SER A 55 -17.88 -7.40 -9.41
N GLU A 56 -16.98 -8.32 -9.05
CA GLU A 56 -17.29 -9.74 -8.98
C GLU A 56 -17.64 -10.20 -7.55
N LEU A 57 -17.06 -9.55 -6.54
CA LEU A 57 -17.20 -9.95 -5.14
C LEU A 57 -17.98 -8.94 -4.28
N GLY A 58 -18.38 -7.79 -4.83
CA GLY A 58 -19.11 -6.76 -4.10
C GLY A 58 -18.34 -6.15 -2.92
N PHE A 59 -17.00 -6.22 -2.93
CA PHE A 59 -16.18 -5.75 -1.82
C PHE A 59 -16.23 -4.21 -1.70
N LYS A 60 -16.55 -3.71 -0.50
CA LYS A 60 -16.51 -2.29 -0.16
C LYS A 60 -15.38 -2.02 0.84
N SER A 61 -14.61 -0.96 0.59
CA SER A 61 -13.52 -0.58 1.50
C SER A 61 -14.10 0.02 2.79
N ARG A 62 -13.50 -0.32 3.94
CA ARG A 62 -13.89 0.27 5.23
C ARG A 62 -13.17 1.58 5.45
N THR A 63 -13.87 2.68 5.28
CA THR A 63 -13.36 4.07 5.36
C THR A 63 -13.47 4.69 6.75
N GLU A 64 -14.11 4.00 7.69
CA GLU A 64 -14.32 4.38 9.08
C GLU A 64 -13.04 4.78 9.84
N PHE A 65 -11.88 4.28 9.44
CA PHE A 65 -10.57 4.61 10.04
C PHE A 65 -9.81 5.73 9.31
N VAL A 66 -10.33 6.24 8.19
CA VAL A 66 -9.76 7.38 7.45
C VAL A 66 -10.36 8.67 7.99
N LEU A 67 -9.70 9.23 9.01
CA LEU A 67 -10.12 10.45 9.70
C LEU A 67 -9.91 11.75 8.91
N HIS A 68 -9.52 11.66 7.63
CA HIS A 68 -9.37 12.84 6.78
C HIS A 68 -10.76 13.36 6.40
N ASP A 69 -10.96 14.67 6.49
CA ASP A 69 -12.20 15.32 6.08
C ASP A 69 -12.18 15.55 4.55
N VAL A 70 -12.42 14.47 3.81
CA VAL A 70 -12.43 14.40 2.35
C VAL A 70 -13.58 13.51 1.89
N ASP A 71 -13.93 13.60 0.63
CA ASP A 71 -14.98 12.77 0.03
C ASP A 71 -14.69 11.28 0.19
N GLU A 72 -15.76 10.48 0.26
CA GLU A 72 -15.70 9.04 0.49
C GLU A 72 -14.85 8.32 -0.56
N ASP A 73 -14.95 8.73 -1.83
CA ASP A 73 -14.15 8.19 -2.93
C ASP A 73 -12.64 8.45 -2.72
N VAL A 74 -12.30 9.60 -2.14
CA VAL A 74 -10.91 9.95 -1.82
C VAL A 74 -10.42 9.09 -0.65
N LYS A 75 -11.25 8.87 0.38
CA LYS A 75 -10.92 7.95 1.48
C LYS A 75 -10.68 6.53 0.98
N GLU A 76 -11.53 6.04 0.09
CA GLU A 76 -11.34 4.73 -0.53
C GLU A 76 -10.01 4.66 -1.29
N GLU A 77 -9.68 5.68 -2.08
CA GLU A 77 -8.42 5.69 -2.82
C GLU A 77 -7.20 5.69 -1.88
N MET A 78 -7.24 6.45 -0.77
CA MET A 78 -6.18 6.45 0.24
C MET A 78 -5.90 5.04 0.81
N ILE A 79 -6.95 4.31 1.20
CA ILE A 79 -6.82 2.93 1.71
C ILE A 79 -6.30 1.99 0.63
N ASN A 80 -6.76 2.23 -0.60
CA ASN A 80 -6.39 1.40 -1.73
C ASN A 80 -4.93 1.58 -2.14
N GLN A 81 -4.29 2.69 -1.78
CA GLN A 81 -2.87 2.96 -2.03
C GLN A 81 -1.95 2.54 -0.88
N HIS A 82 -2.43 1.82 0.15
CA HIS A 82 -1.58 1.29 1.20
C HIS A 82 -0.38 0.51 0.65
N SER A 83 0.79 0.70 1.27
CA SER A 83 2.04 0.06 0.85
C SER A 83 1.95 -1.46 0.80
N GLU A 84 1.17 -2.08 1.69
CA GLU A 84 0.89 -3.52 1.68
C GLU A 84 0.16 -3.97 0.42
N LYS A 85 -0.82 -3.19 -0.07
CA LYS A 85 -1.56 -3.51 -1.30
C LYS A 85 -0.68 -3.31 -2.54
N ILE A 86 0.17 -2.28 -2.54
CA ILE A 86 1.15 -2.04 -3.61
C ILE A 86 2.14 -3.22 -3.66
N ALA A 87 2.68 -3.62 -2.51
CA ALA A 87 3.57 -4.78 -2.41
C ALA A 87 2.87 -6.05 -2.91
N MET A 88 1.64 -6.32 -2.47
CA MET A 88 0.86 -7.48 -2.94
C MET A 88 0.69 -7.49 -4.46
N ALA A 89 0.40 -6.33 -5.08
CA ALA A 89 0.29 -6.23 -6.53
C ALA A 89 1.62 -6.56 -7.23
N PHE A 90 2.76 -6.12 -6.69
CA PHE A 90 4.08 -6.55 -7.18
C PHE A 90 4.31 -8.05 -7.00
N GLY A 91 4.02 -8.60 -5.82
CA GLY A 91 4.14 -10.04 -5.55
C GLY A 91 3.37 -10.89 -6.55
N LEU A 92 2.13 -10.51 -6.87
CA LEU A 92 1.29 -11.19 -7.86
C LEU A 92 1.80 -11.08 -9.30
N LEU A 93 2.74 -10.18 -9.60
CA LEU A 93 3.35 -10.05 -10.92
C LEU A 93 4.60 -10.91 -11.07
N VAL A 94 5.33 -11.18 -9.98
CA VAL A 94 6.69 -11.74 -10.04
C VAL A 94 6.84 -13.09 -9.35
N ILE A 95 5.96 -13.40 -8.38
CA ILE A 95 5.98 -14.65 -7.61
C ILE A 95 5.06 -15.67 -8.30
N SER A 96 5.51 -16.92 -8.38
CA SER A 96 4.75 -18.01 -8.98
C SER A 96 3.42 -18.26 -8.24
N PRO A 97 2.32 -18.61 -8.92
CA PRO A 97 1.04 -18.92 -8.27
C PRO A 97 1.08 -20.01 -7.19
N MET A 98 2.10 -20.88 -7.21
CA MET A 98 2.29 -21.95 -6.23
C MET A 98 3.21 -21.56 -5.07
N GLU A 99 3.75 -20.35 -5.07
CA GLU A 99 4.68 -19.85 -4.05
C GLU A 99 4.00 -18.78 -3.17
N PRO A 100 4.22 -18.80 -1.84
CA PRO A 100 3.64 -17.81 -0.95
C PRO A 100 4.21 -16.41 -1.18
N ILE A 101 3.33 -15.41 -1.22
CA ILE A 101 3.72 -14.00 -1.21
C ILE A 101 3.91 -13.54 0.25
N ILE A 102 5.16 -13.23 0.63
CA ILE A 102 5.49 -12.77 1.98
C ILE A 102 5.71 -11.26 1.97
N ILE A 103 4.83 -10.51 2.65
CA ILE A 103 4.91 -9.05 2.78
C ILE A 103 5.28 -8.69 4.21
N ARG A 104 6.39 -7.97 4.38
CA ARG A 104 6.81 -7.43 5.69
C ARG A 104 6.48 -5.94 5.74
N LYS A 105 6.20 -5.39 6.92
CA LYS A 105 5.97 -3.94 7.11
C LYS A 105 6.61 -3.42 8.38
N ASN A 106 6.93 -2.13 8.40
CA ASN A 106 7.54 -1.48 9.57
C ASN A 106 6.52 -0.96 10.61
N LEU A 107 5.24 -0.83 10.24
CA LEU A 107 4.18 -0.38 11.15
C LEU A 107 3.44 -1.57 11.76
N ARG A 108 3.17 -1.50 13.07
CA ARG A 108 2.39 -2.53 13.80
C ARG A 108 0.87 -2.40 13.61
N ILE A 109 0.42 -1.33 12.96
CA ILE A 109 -0.99 -0.99 12.77
C ILE A 109 -1.19 -0.62 11.30
N CYS A 110 -2.30 -1.04 10.71
CA CYS A 110 -2.83 -0.55 9.44
C CYS A 110 -4.33 -0.34 9.68
N GLY A 111 -4.85 0.80 9.25
CA GLY A 111 -6.24 1.21 9.43
C GLY A 111 -6.78 1.68 8.09
#